data_AF-E4ZZK1-F1
#
_entry.id   AF-E4ZZK1-F1
#
_cell.length_a   1.000
_cell.length_b   1.000
_cell.length_c   1.000
_cell.angle_alpha   90.00
_cell.angle_beta   90.00
_cell.angle_gamma   90.00
#
_symmetry.space_group_name_H-M   'P 1'
#
loop_
_entity.id
_entity.type
_entity.pdbx_description
1 polymer ?
#
loop_
_entity_poly.entity_id
_entity_poly.type
_entity_poly.pdbx_seq_one_letter_code
_entity_poly.pdbx_strand_id
1 'polypeptide(L)'
;MKSLLFLAAALAGLAAASPFTPRAAPDSGRARFMLQVESDTTALANQWVSLESGAISYTLSNSQSQASQFYVTKYDPTGTWSLNAIDNLTHQVALQGPNNVLLYAIQMSSYTIPCGVQMQWATFTKDNGVLGVSDGSSLKDRTFVAVQRNGGTYSVALYDGVSDTKESITPVTLKLVKVEGSGSEK
;
A
#
# COMPACT_ATOMS: atom_id res chain seq x y z
N MET A 1 0.22 -48.47 -4.53
CA MET A 1 -0.88 -47.53 -4.27
C MET A 1 -0.24 -46.24 -3.78
N LYS A 2 -0.34 -45.14 -4.54
CA LYS A 2 0.27 -43.84 -4.22
C LYS A 2 -0.67 -43.08 -3.29
N SER A 3 -0.22 -42.82 -2.06
CA SER A 3 -0.99 -42.07 -1.07
C SER A 3 -0.84 -40.57 -1.35
N LEU A 4 -1.95 -39.89 -1.65
CA LEU A 4 -2.04 -38.44 -1.77
C LEU A 4 -2.34 -37.86 -0.38
N LEU A 5 -1.33 -37.26 0.25
CA LEU A 5 -1.48 -36.48 1.47
C LEU A 5 -1.94 -35.07 1.08
N PHE A 6 -3.22 -34.78 1.26
CA PHE A 6 -3.76 -33.42 1.21
C PHE A 6 -3.48 -32.75 2.57
N LEU A 7 -2.51 -31.83 2.59
CA LEU A 7 -2.37 -30.88 3.70
C LEU A 7 -3.46 -29.81 3.54
N ALA A 8 -4.56 -29.94 4.27
CA ALA A 8 -5.52 -28.86 4.45
C ALA A 8 -4.91 -27.82 5.41
N ALA A 9 -4.36 -26.73 4.87
CA ALA A 9 -3.98 -25.58 5.65
C ALA A 9 -5.24 -24.95 6.26
N ALA A 10 -5.34 -24.98 7.58
CA ALA A 10 -6.46 -24.40 8.32
C ALA A 10 -6.52 -22.88 8.06
N LEU A 11 -7.66 -22.42 7.52
CA LEU A 11 -8.05 -21.02 7.48
C LEU A 11 -8.25 -20.54 8.93
N ALA A 12 -7.23 -19.93 9.53
CA ALA A 12 -7.44 -19.15 10.74
C ALA A 12 -8.31 -17.95 10.37
N GLY A 13 -9.55 -17.94 10.87
CA GLY A 13 -10.49 -16.85 10.66
C GLY A 13 -9.89 -15.54 11.16
N LEU A 14 -9.63 -14.63 10.22
CA LEU A 14 -9.36 -13.23 10.53
C LEU A 14 -10.58 -12.69 11.26
N ALA A 15 -10.40 -12.28 12.52
CA ALA A 15 -11.36 -11.43 13.20
C ALA A 15 -11.56 -10.20 12.32
N ALA A 16 -12.74 -10.07 11.72
CA ALA A 16 -13.10 -8.89 10.95
C ALA A 16 -13.07 -7.69 11.90
N ALA A 17 -12.04 -6.85 11.75
CA ALA A 17 -11.99 -5.55 12.40
C ALA A 17 -13.23 -4.76 11.97
N SER A 18 -14.02 -4.31 12.95
CA SER A 18 -15.26 -3.55 12.71
C SER A 18 -14.98 -2.28 11.90
N PRO A 19 -15.96 -1.83 11.08
CA PRO A 19 -15.76 -0.75 10.13
C PRO A 19 -15.39 0.54 10.85
N PHE A 20 -14.30 1.15 10.37
CA PHE A 20 -13.83 2.47 10.74
C PHE A 20 -15.00 3.45 10.94
N THR A 21 -15.06 4.12 12.09
CA THR A 21 -15.91 5.30 12.24
C THR A 21 -15.38 6.42 11.32
N PRO A 22 -16.26 7.21 10.67
CA PRO A 22 -15.82 8.36 9.88
C PRO A 22 -14.94 9.25 10.75
N ARG A 23 -13.67 9.34 10.39
CA ARG A 23 -12.70 10.05 11.22
C ARG A 23 -12.81 11.54 10.98
N ALA A 24 -12.87 12.31 12.07
CA ALA A 24 -12.82 13.77 12.03
C ALA A 24 -11.59 14.25 11.24
N ALA A 25 -11.72 15.43 10.62
CA ALA A 25 -10.63 16.04 9.87
C ALA A 25 -9.33 16.06 10.71
N PRO A 26 -8.16 15.70 10.13
CA PRO A 26 -6.92 15.74 10.85
C PRO A 26 -6.67 17.17 11.31
N ASP A 27 -6.25 17.29 12.57
CA ASP A 27 -5.92 18.56 13.18
C ASP A 27 -4.89 19.31 12.31
N SER A 28 -5.10 20.61 12.12
CA SER A 28 -4.14 21.49 11.47
C SER A 28 -2.80 21.36 12.20
N GLY A 29 -1.80 20.75 11.56
CA GLY A 29 -0.50 20.46 12.17
C GLY A 29 -0.01 19.02 12.02
N ARG A 30 -0.84 18.10 11.50
CA ARG A 30 -0.35 16.74 11.19
C ARG A 30 0.69 16.78 10.07
N ALA A 31 1.79 16.06 10.29
CA ALA A 31 2.81 15.87 9.27
C ALA A 31 2.21 15.16 8.05
N ARG A 32 2.53 15.68 6.87
CA ARG A 32 2.17 15.10 5.58
C ARG A 32 3.36 14.34 5.03
N PHE A 33 3.10 13.25 4.32
CA PHE A 33 4.13 12.42 3.73
C PHE A 33 3.83 12.13 2.27
N MET A 34 4.87 12.07 1.46
CA MET A 34 4.85 11.47 0.12
C MET A 34 5.57 10.12 0.19
N LEU A 35 5.33 9.25 -0.79
CA LEU A 35 6.07 8.01 -0.95
C LEU A 35 7.03 8.12 -2.12
N GLN A 36 8.30 7.86 -1.87
CA GLN A 36 9.35 7.79 -2.89
C GLN A 36 9.88 6.36 -3.01
N VAL A 37 10.21 5.96 -4.23
CA VAL A 37 10.79 4.66 -4.55
C VAL A 37 12.31 4.71 -4.44
N GLU A 38 12.88 3.77 -3.68
CA GLU A 38 14.27 3.35 -3.75
C GLU A 38 14.33 2.01 -4.50
N SER A 39 15.18 1.90 -5.53
CA SER A 39 15.38 0.69 -6.33
C SER A 39 16.74 0.72 -7.02
N ASP A 40 17.35 -0.44 -7.24
CA ASP A 40 18.58 -0.57 -8.03
C ASP A 40 18.34 -0.37 -9.53
N THR A 41 17.08 -0.43 -9.97
CA THR A 41 16.70 -0.20 -11.36
C THR A 41 16.60 1.31 -11.62
N THR A 42 17.48 1.84 -12.48
CA THR A 42 17.56 3.28 -12.80
C THR A 42 16.24 3.88 -13.24
N ALA A 43 15.43 3.13 -13.99
CA ALA A 43 14.13 3.59 -14.44
C ALA A 43 13.16 3.87 -13.28
N LEU A 44 13.30 3.19 -12.14
CA LEU A 44 12.39 3.25 -10.98
C LEU A 44 12.94 4.09 -9.82
N ALA A 45 14.26 4.26 -9.76
CA ALA A 45 14.91 5.02 -8.69
C ALA A 45 14.37 6.45 -8.61
N ASN A 46 14.06 6.91 -7.39
CA ASN A 46 13.55 8.25 -7.09
C ASN A 46 12.18 8.60 -7.71
N GLN A 47 11.44 7.61 -8.22
CA GLN A 47 10.05 7.84 -8.63
C GLN A 47 9.14 8.05 -7.42
N TRP A 48 8.03 8.74 -7.64
CA TRP A 48 7.05 9.08 -6.63
C TRP A 48 5.78 8.29 -6.83
N VAL A 49 5.18 7.82 -5.74
CA VAL A 49 3.85 7.21 -5.80
C VAL A 49 2.82 8.30 -6.07
N SER A 50 2.10 8.17 -7.16
CA SER A 50 1.09 9.10 -7.63
C SER A 50 -0.23 8.40 -7.91
N LEU A 51 -1.33 9.14 -7.83
CA LEU A 51 -2.63 8.71 -8.31
C LEU A 51 -3.09 9.66 -9.40
N GLU A 52 -3.29 9.11 -10.60
CA GLU A 52 -3.85 9.88 -11.71
C GLU A 52 -5.32 10.22 -11.42
N SER A 53 -5.77 11.38 -11.88
CA SER A 53 -7.16 11.82 -11.70
C SER A 53 -8.14 10.80 -12.30
N GLY A 54 -9.08 10.33 -11.48
CA GLY A 54 -10.07 9.32 -11.87
C GLY A 54 -9.57 7.87 -11.82
N ALA A 55 -8.29 7.63 -11.53
CA ALA A 55 -7.75 6.31 -11.28
C ALA A 55 -8.03 5.85 -9.83
N ILE A 56 -8.01 4.54 -9.62
CA ILE A 56 -8.05 3.93 -8.28
C ILE A 56 -6.72 3.31 -7.88
N SER A 57 -5.84 2.98 -8.83
CA SER A 57 -4.59 2.29 -8.56
C SER A 57 -3.43 3.27 -8.59
N TYR A 58 -2.56 3.20 -7.57
CA TYR A 58 -1.36 4.03 -7.53
C TYR A 58 -0.34 3.57 -8.56
N THR A 59 0.27 4.55 -9.21
CA THR A 59 1.34 4.40 -10.19
C THR A 59 2.59 5.14 -9.73
N LEU A 60 3.69 4.93 -10.44
CA LEU A 60 4.93 5.66 -10.24
C LEU A 60 5.05 6.79 -11.27
N SER A 61 5.42 7.97 -10.79
CA SER A 61 5.71 9.16 -11.59
C SER A 61 7.13 9.64 -11.34
N ASN A 62 7.76 10.22 -12.37
CA ASN A 62 9.05 10.88 -12.24
C ASN A 62 8.94 12.30 -11.62
N SER A 63 7.73 12.81 -11.38
CA SER A 63 7.50 14.16 -10.89
C SER A 63 7.01 14.18 -9.43
N GLN A 64 7.79 14.81 -8.55
CA GLN A 64 7.39 15.01 -7.15
C GLN A 64 6.12 15.85 -7.02
N SER A 65 5.86 16.78 -7.94
CA SER A 65 4.63 17.60 -7.90
C SER A 65 3.35 16.81 -8.15
N GLN A 66 3.46 15.62 -8.73
CA GLN A 66 2.35 14.68 -8.94
C GLN A 66 2.26 13.62 -7.82
N ALA A 67 3.17 13.65 -6.85
CA ALA A 67 3.18 12.69 -5.76
C ALA A 67 1.92 12.82 -4.91
N SER A 68 1.29 11.69 -4.64
CA SER A 68 0.19 11.62 -3.68
C SER A 68 0.72 11.93 -2.28
N GLN A 69 -0.05 12.73 -1.54
CA GLN A 69 0.26 13.11 -0.17
C GLN A 69 -0.68 12.41 0.80
N PHE A 70 -0.10 11.96 1.91
CA PHE A 70 -0.78 11.13 2.89
C PHE A 70 -0.63 11.68 4.30
N TYR A 71 -1.71 11.52 5.08
CA TYR A 71 -1.62 11.48 6.52
C TYR A 71 -1.40 10.05 6.98
N VAL A 72 -0.35 9.85 7.77
CA VAL A 72 -0.03 8.56 8.38
C VAL A 72 -0.65 8.50 9.76
N THR A 73 -1.49 7.49 10.02
CA THR A 73 -2.21 7.33 11.29
C THR A 73 -1.94 5.96 11.86
N LYS A 74 -1.65 5.89 13.16
CA LYS A 74 -1.51 4.62 13.87
C LYS A 74 -2.88 3.98 14.09
N TYR A 75 -2.98 2.69 13.79
CA TYR A 75 -4.09 1.85 14.19
C TYR A 75 -3.69 1.09 15.46
N ASP A 76 -4.12 1.61 16.62
CA ASP A 76 -3.66 1.14 17.92
C ASP A 76 -3.88 -0.35 18.22
N PRO A 77 -5.00 -1.01 17.80
CA PRO A 77 -5.23 -2.41 18.11
C PRO A 77 -4.15 -3.37 17.60
N THR A 78 -3.54 -3.07 16.45
CA THR A 78 -2.51 -3.90 15.81
C THR A 78 -1.14 -3.24 15.80
N GLY A 79 -1.04 -1.96 16.20
CA GLY A 79 0.19 -1.19 16.14
C GLY A 79 0.68 -0.85 14.72
N THR A 80 -0.16 -1.10 13.71
CA THR A 80 0.11 -0.80 12.29
C THR A 80 -0.31 0.62 11.94
N TRP A 81 -0.13 1.01 10.69
CA TRP A 81 -0.37 2.35 10.19
C TRP A 81 -1.34 2.33 9.00
N SER A 82 -2.17 3.35 8.88
CA SER A 82 -2.94 3.67 7.68
C SER A 82 -2.38 4.91 6.99
N LEU A 83 -2.41 4.89 5.66
CA LEU A 83 -2.13 6.06 4.83
C LEU A 83 -3.46 6.59 4.31
N ASN A 84 -3.83 7.79 4.75
CA ASN A 84 -5.08 8.43 4.37
C ASN A 84 -4.75 9.55 3.38
N ALA A 85 -5.46 9.61 2.26
CA ALA A 85 -5.19 10.60 1.24
C ALA A 85 -5.53 12.01 1.75
N ILE A 86 -4.71 13.01 1.43
CA ILE A 86 -4.90 14.38 1.94
C ILE A 86 -6.11 15.08 1.33
N ASP A 87 -6.38 14.79 0.06
CA ASP A 87 -7.43 15.38 -0.76
C ASP A 87 -8.81 14.95 -0.27
N ASN A 88 -8.91 13.74 0.29
CA ASN A 88 -10.14 13.26 0.88
C ASN A 88 -9.87 12.20 1.96
N LEU A 89 -10.22 12.55 3.19
CA LEU A 89 -9.93 11.80 4.40
C LEU A 89 -10.78 10.54 4.60
N THR A 90 -11.82 10.37 3.79
CA THR A 90 -12.56 9.11 3.71
C THR A 90 -11.84 8.10 2.82
N HIS A 91 -10.75 8.51 2.16
CA HIS A 91 -9.95 7.64 1.33
C HIS A 91 -8.67 7.21 2.03
N GLN A 92 -8.36 5.94 1.90
CA GLN A 92 -7.12 5.36 2.39
C GLN A 92 -6.49 4.45 1.34
N VAL A 93 -5.19 4.27 1.48
CA VAL A 93 -4.45 3.26 0.72
C VAL A 93 -4.84 1.89 1.24
N ALA A 94 -5.26 1.02 0.34
CA ALA A 94 -5.43 -0.41 0.58
C ALA A 94 -4.57 -1.20 -0.40
N LEU A 95 -4.31 -2.46 -0.07
CA LEU A 95 -3.66 -3.43 -0.96
C LEU A 95 -4.72 -4.40 -1.45
N GLN A 96 -4.92 -4.48 -2.76
CA GLN A 96 -6.00 -5.25 -3.37
C GLN A 96 -5.53 -6.07 -4.56
N GLY A 97 -5.96 -7.33 -4.63
CA GLY A 97 -5.65 -8.20 -5.76
C GLY A 97 -6.66 -9.35 -5.92
N PRO A 98 -6.71 -9.97 -7.12
CA PRO A 98 -7.56 -11.14 -7.36
C PRO A 98 -7.08 -12.39 -6.61
N ASN A 99 -5.84 -12.38 -6.10
CA ASN A 99 -5.22 -13.45 -5.33
C ASN A 99 -4.16 -12.87 -4.37
N ASN A 100 -3.50 -13.74 -3.61
CA ASN A 100 -2.47 -13.34 -2.63
C ASN A 100 -1.13 -12.98 -3.28
N VAL A 101 -0.93 -13.22 -4.59
CA VAL A 101 0.38 -13.10 -5.26
C VAL A 101 0.76 -11.65 -5.45
N LEU A 102 -0.14 -10.83 -6.00
CA LEU A 102 0.05 -9.39 -6.19
C LEU A 102 -1.15 -8.63 -5.64
N LEU A 103 -0.90 -7.84 -4.57
CA LEU A 103 -1.88 -6.91 -4.03
C LEU A 103 -1.48 -5.49 -4.40
N TYR A 104 -2.19 -4.89 -5.36
CA TYR A 104 -1.95 -3.54 -5.85
C TYR A 104 -2.33 -2.48 -4.82
N ALA A 105 -1.50 -1.45 -4.69
CA ALA A 105 -1.85 -0.26 -3.92
C ALA A 105 -2.98 0.49 -4.63
N ILE A 106 -4.11 0.64 -3.94
CA ILE A 106 -5.28 1.33 -4.45
C ILE A 106 -5.78 2.39 -3.47
N GLN A 107 -6.41 3.43 -3.99
CA GLN A 107 -7.23 4.35 -3.23
C GLN A 107 -8.62 3.74 -3.05
N MET A 108 -8.98 3.48 -1.80
CA MET A 108 -10.28 2.96 -1.44
C MET A 108 -11.15 4.08 -0.87
N SER A 109 -12.39 4.18 -1.35
CA SER A 109 -13.37 5.21 -0.97
C SER A 109 -14.52 4.70 -0.09
N SER A 110 -14.67 3.37 0.02
CA SER A 110 -15.76 2.74 0.76
C SER A 110 -15.25 1.62 1.65
N TYR A 111 -15.99 1.33 2.71
CA TYR A 111 -15.64 0.32 3.71
C TYR A 111 -16.08 -1.10 3.32
N THR A 112 -16.55 -1.29 2.10
CA THR A 112 -17.07 -2.58 1.63
C THR A 112 -16.01 -3.27 0.77
N ILE A 113 -15.52 -4.41 1.25
CA ILE A 113 -14.67 -5.31 0.44
C ILE A 113 -15.55 -5.94 -0.64
N PRO A 114 -15.25 -5.78 -1.94
CA PRO A 114 -15.95 -6.50 -2.99
C PRO A 114 -15.80 -8.01 -2.79
N CYS A 115 -16.89 -8.76 -2.98
CA CYS A 115 -16.85 -10.23 -2.88
C CYS A 115 -15.80 -10.82 -3.84
N GLY A 116 -15.06 -11.83 -3.37
CA GLY A 116 -14.05 -12.52 -4.16
C GLY A 116 -12.73 -11.77 -4.34
N VAL A 117 -12.53 -10.66 -3.64
CA VAL A 117 -11.30 -9.88 -3.70
C VAL A 117 -10.61 -9.87 -2.33
N GLN A 118 -9.28 -10.05 -2.35
CA GLN A 118 -8.49 -9.85 -1.15
C GLN A 118 -8.13 -8.38 -1.02
N MET A 119 -8.36 -7.84 0.17
CA MET A 119 -8.13 -6.44 0.48
C MET A 119 -7.55 -6.31 1.88
N GLN A 120 -6.50 -5.50 1.99
CA GLN A 120 -5.83 -5.20 3.25
C GLN A 120 -5.76 -3.69 3.41
N TRP A 121 -6.21 -3.18 4.55
CA TRP A 121 -6.09 -1.76 4.91
C TRP A 121 -5.49 -1.65 6.31
N ALA A 122 -4.91 -0.48 6.59
CA ALA A 122 -4.25 -0.21 7.86
C ALA A 122 -3.26 -1.32 8.29
N THR A 123 -2.62 -2.01 7.34
CA THR A 123 -1.64 -3.07 7.61
C THR A 123 -0.20 -2.59 7.48
N PHE A 124 0.03 -1.29 7.28
CA PHE A 124 1.38 -0.81 6.98
C PHE A 124 2.25 -0.74 8.24
N THR A 125 3.53 -0.98 8.09
CA THR A 125 4.56 -0.72 9.11
C THR A 125 5.44 0.44 8.68
N LYS A 126 6.09 1.08 9.65
CA LYS A 126 7.07 2.14 9.42
C LYS A 126 8.31 1.85 10.23
N ASP A 127 9.41 1.56 9.55
CA ASP A 127 10.74 1.40 10.17
C ASP A 127 11.74 2.31 9.47
N ASN A 128 12.37 3.22 10.22
CA ASN A 128 13.30 4.22 9.69
C ASN A 128 12.82 4.92 8.39
N GLY A 129 11.52 5.26 8.36
CA GLY A 129 10.88 5.89 7.20
C GLY A 129 10.62 4.96 6.01
N VAL A 130 10.97 3.68 6.10
CA VAL A 130 10.59 2.65 5.11
C VAL A 130 9.19 2.13 5.44
N LEU A 131 8.35 2.04 4.40
CA LEU A 131 7.02 1.45 4.48
C LEU A 131 7.12 -0.05 4.28
N GLY A 132 6.60 -0.82 5.24
CA GLY A 132 6.42 -2.26 5.14
C GLY A 132 4.97 -2.67 5.35
N VAL A 133 4.72 -3.97 5.50
CA VAL A 133 3.38 -4.53 5.73
C VAL A 133 3.42 -5.58 6.84
N SER A 134 2.47 -5.48 7.77
CA SER A 134 2.15 -6.44 8.80
C SER A 134 0.64 -6.67 8.79
N ASP A 135 0.23 -7.76 8.16
CA ASP A 135 -1.16 -8.14 7.90
C ASP A 135 -1.53 -9.49 8.54
N GLY A 136 -0.66 -10.03 9.40
CA GLY A 136 -0.80 -11.35 10.01
C GLY A 136 -0.40 -12.52 9.10
N SER A 137 0.11 -12.26 7.89
CA SER A 137 0.59 -13.33 7.01
C SER A 137 1.78 -14.10 7.60
N SER A 138 1.82 -15.41 7.33
CA SER A 138 2.96 -16.26 7.65
C SER A 138 4.14 -16.03 6.70
N LEU A 139 3.90 -15.46 5.52
CA LEU A 139 4.93 -15.13 4.53
C LEU A 139 5.75 -13.93 5.03
N LYS A 140 7.07 -14.12 5.16
CA LYS A 140 7.99 -13.10 5.68
C LYS A 140 8.72 -12.31 4.59
N ASP A 141 8.77 -12.85 3.37
CA ASP A 141 9.51 -12.26 2.26
C ASP A 141 8.64 -11.40 1.33
N ARG A 142 7.52 -10.90 1.85
CA ARG A 142 6.63 -10.03 1.08
C ARG A 142 7.30 -8.69 0.86
N THR A 143 7.30 -8.23 -0.39
CA THR A 143 8.03 -7.02 -0.77
C THR A 143 7.20 -6.15 -1.71
N PHE A 144 7.38 -4.84 -1.63
CA PHE A 144 6.79 -3.95 -2.62
C PHE A 144 7.50 -4.14 -3.96
N VAL A 145 6.72 -4.12 -5.03
CA VAL A 145 7.20 -4.25 -6.40
C VAL A 145 6.57 -3.18 -7.27
N ALA A 146 7.36 -2.68 -8.23
CA ALA A 146 6.86 -1.97 -9.39
C ALA A 146 6.44 -3.01 -10.44
N VAL A 147 5.17 -2.96 -10.84
CA VAL A 147 4.62 -3.83 -11.87
C VAL A 147 4.55 -3.04 -13.17
N GLN A 148 5.31 -3.46 -14.18
CA GLN A 148 5.35 -2.78 -15.47
C GLN A 148 4.00 -2.95 -16.18
N ARG A 149 3.39 -1.83 -16.58
CA ARG A 149 2.18 -1.81 -17.41
C ARG A 149 2.54 -1.43 -18.85
N ASN A 150 1.57 -1.62 -19.74
CA ASN A 150 1.67 -1.09 -21.10
C ASN A 150 1.86 0.43 -21.06
N GLY A 151 2.72 0.95 -21.95
CA GLY A 151 3.01 2.39 -22.02
C GLY A 151 4.11 2.88 -21.06
N GLY A 152 4.85 1.98 -20.41
CA GLY A 152 6.03 2.34 -19.61
C GLY A 152 5.71 2.89 -18.21
N THR A 153 4.44 2.92 -17.83
CA THR A 153 4.00 3.24 -16.47
C THR A 153 4.15 2.03 -15.56
N TYR A 154 4.42 2.27 -14.27
CA TYR A 154 4.53 1.20 -13.28
C TYR A 154 3.43 1.35 -12.24
N SER A 155 2.70 0.27 -11.93
CA SER A 155 1.84 0.23 -10.76
C SER A 155 2.62 -0.22 -9.52
N VAL A 156 2.17 0.17 -8.34
CA VAL A 156 2.74 -0.31 -7.07
C VAL A 156 1.92 -1.50 -6.57
N ALA A 157 2.59 -2.59 -6.19
CA ALA A 157 1.95 -3.75 -5.58
C ALA A 157 2.82 -4.35 -4.46
N LEU A 158 2.20 -5.15 -3.60
CA LEU A 158 2.87 -6.04 -2.66
C LEU A 158 2.89 -7.45 -3.26
N TYR A 159 4.09 -7.97 -3.50
CA TYR A 159 4.34 -9.33 -3.96
C TYR A 159 4.51 -10.27 -2.77
N ASP A 160 4.04 -11.51 -2.90
CA ASP A 160 4.09 -12.50 -1.83
C ASP A 160 5.47 -13.12 -1.57
N GLY A 161 6.41 -12.92 -2.50
CA GLY A 161 7.80 -13.36 -2.41
C GLY A 161 8.05 -14.79 -2.88
N VAL A 162 7.02 -15.58 -3.15
CA VAL A 162 7.14 -17.04 -3.33
C VAL A 162 6.39 -17.62 -4.51
N SER A 163 5.32 -16.97 -4.99
CA SER A 163 4.46 -17.51 -6.04
C SER A 163 4.84 -16.98 -7.41
N ASP A 164 4.85 -17.84 -8.43
CA ASP A 164 5.09 -17.38 -9.80
C ASP A 164 4.03 -16.36 -10.27
N THR A 165 4.48 -15.33 -10.99
CA THR A 165 3.62 -14.36 -11.67
C THR A 165 4.02 -14.19 -13.13
N LYS A 166 3.04 -13.89 -13.98
CA LYS A 166 3.27 -13.55 -15.40
C LYS A 166 3.58 -12.08 -15.61
N GLU A 167 3.33 -11.26 -14.61
CA GLU A 167 3.60 -9.83 -14.63
C GLU A 167 5.11 -9.57 -14.55
N SER A 168 5.60 -8.54 -15.24
CA SER A 168 6.98 -8.08 -15.06
C SER A 168 7.05 -7.22 -13.80
N ILE A 169 7.69 -7.77 -12.77
CA ILE A 169 7.81 -7.14 -11.45
C ILE A 169 9.27 -6.78 -11.16
N THR A 170 9.49 -5.63 -10.53
CA THR A 170 10.80 -5.21 -10.04
C THR A 170 10.69 -4.83 -8.56
N PRO A 171 11.48 -5.41 -7.65
CA PRO A 171 11.48 -5.04 -6.24
C PRO A 171 11.77 -3.55 -6.02
N VAL A 172 11.01 -2.94 -5.11
CA VAL A 172 11.15 -1.54 -4.72
C VAL A 172 10.98 -1.37 -3.23
N THR A 173 11.69 -0.40 -2.67
CA THR A 173 11.49 0.07 -1.29
C THR A 173 10.70 1.38 -1.33
N LEU A 174 9.65 1.49 -0.52
CA LEU A 174 8.85 2.70 -0.42
C LEU A 174 9.28 3.52 0.80
N LYS A 175 9.72 4.75 0.59
CA LYS A 175 10.17 5.68 1.63
C LYS A 175 9.15 6.76 1.88
N LEU A 176 8.80 6.96 3.14
CA LEU A 176 8.01 8.09 3.61
C LEU A 176 8.88 9.35 3.67
N VAL A 177 8.67 10.25 2.71
CA VAL A 177 9.31 11.56 2.68
C VAL A 177 8.37 12.59 3.30
N LYS A 178 8.80 13.25 4.38
CA LYS A 178 8.00 14.28 5.04
C LYS A 178 7.88 15.50 4.11
N VAL A 179 6.66 15.98 3.90
CA VAL A 179 6.42 17.25 3.20
C VAL A 179 6.61 18.37 4.22
N GLU A 180 7.63 19.19 4.03
CA GLU A 180 7.83 20.38 4.86
C GLU A 180 6.65 21.32 4.67
N GLY A 181 6.05 21.78 5.78
CA GLY A 181 5.04 22.81 5.71
C GLY A 181 5.72 24.12 5.31
N SER A 182 5.15 24.88 4.38
CA SER A 182 5.43 26.32 4.31
C SER A 182 4.90 26.92 5.60
N GLY A 183 5.75 26.97 6.63
CA GLY A 183 5.46 27.68 7.86
C GLY A 183 5.29 29.15 7.56
N SER A 184 4.06 29.60 7.36
CA SER A 184 3.69 30.96 7.70
C SER A 184 3.20 30.94 9.14
N GLU A 185 4.15 30.90 10.08
CA GLU A 185 3.90 31.52 11.38
C GLU A 185 3.81 33.03 11.11
N LYS A 186 2.62 33.59 11.32
CA LYS A 186 2.43 35.02 11.60
C LYS A 186 2.02 35.14 13.06
#